data_AF-A0A5M6HST5-F1
#
_entry.id   AF-A0A5M6HST5-F1
#
_cell.length_a   1.000
_cell.length_b   1.000
_cell.length_c   1.000
_cell.angle_alpha   90.00
_cell.angle_beta   90.00
_cell.angle_gamma   90.00
#
_symmetry.space_group_name_H-M   'P 1'
#
loop_
_entity.id
_entity.type
_entity.pdbx_description
1 polymer ?
#
loop_
_entity_poly.entity_id
_entity_poly.type
_entity_poly.pdbx_seq_one_letter_code
_entity_poly.pdbx_strand_id
1 'polypeptide(L)' 'MALILDRRKPEMEAQAPNRGLPNPRYEAETNVADYIAEVSAELSIMAYRNSLPMLAYILDMARLEAESHADKQKS' A
#
# COMPACT_ATOMS: atom_id res chain seq x y z
N MET A 1 34.56 12.78 44.08
CA MET A 1 33.76 11.95 43.15
C MET A 1 33.80 12.59 41.77
N ALA A 2 33.68 11.76 40.73
CA ALA A 2 34.36 11.83 39.45
C ALA A 2 33.83 12.83 38.39
N LEU A 3 34.72 13.10 37.44
CA LEU A 3 34.58 13.75 36.13
C LEU A 3 33.52 13.11 35.21
N ILE A 4 33.10 13.86 34.17
CA ILE A 4 33.04 13.49 32.73
C ILE A 4 31.81 14.12 32.04
N LEU A 5 32.08 14.89 30.97
CA LEU A 5 31.09 15.31 29.98
C LEU A 5 30.38 14.08 29.40
N ASP A 6 29.04 14.08 29.33
CA ASP A 6 28.35 13.22 28.37
C ASP A 6 27.43 14.02 27.45
N ARG A 7 27.62 13.70 26.18
CA ARG A 7 27.25 14.40 24.97
C ARG A 7 26.03 13.68 24.44
N ARG A 8 24.82 14.18 24.73
CA ARG A 8 23.62 13.69 24.02
C ARG A 8 23.09 14.76 23.07
N LYS A 9 23.24 14.40 21.80
CA LYS A 9 23.01 15.13 20.56
C LYS A 9 21.56 15.66 20.50
N PRO A 10 21.29 16.79 19.83
CA PRO A 10 19.97 16.97 19.26
C PRO A 10 19.85 15.92 18.16
N GLU A 11 19.11 14.85 18.43
CA GLU A 11 18.60 14.02 17.35
C GLU A 11 17.66 14.93 16.56
N MET A 12 18.23 15.57 15.54
CA MET A 12 17.49 15.80 14.31
C MET A 12 17.00 14.42 13.90
N GLU A 13 15.83 14.05 14.38
CA GLU A 13 14.96 13.13 13.68
C GLU A 13 14.78 13.78 12.32
N ALA A 14 15.69 13.43 11.41
CA ALA A 14 15.37 13.41 10.00
C ALA A 14 14.07 12.63 9.97
N GLN A 15 12.96 13.35 9.86
CA GLN A 15 11.68 12.81 9.46
C GLN A 15 11.95 12.18 8.10
N ALA A 16 12.41 10.93 8.13
CA ALA A 16 12.22 10.00 7.06
C ALA A 16 10.76 10.20 6.67
N PRO A 17 10.44 10.43 5.38
CA PRO A 17 9.07 10.64 4.98
C PRO A 17 8.31 9.47 5.58
N ASN A 18 7.44 9.80 6.51
CA ASN A 18 6.58 8.85 7.18
C ASN A 18 5.69 8.35 6.05
N ARG A 19 6.16 7.35 5.31
CA ARG A 19 5.33 6.43 4.52
C ARG A 19 4.58 5.61 5.56
N GLY A 20 3.83 6.32 6.39
CA GLY A 20 2.91 5.78 7.34
C GLY A 20 2.02 4.89 6.51
N LEU A 21 2.03 3.61 6.87
CA LEU A 21 1.04 2.67 6.40
C LEU A 21 -0.32 3.36 6.56
N PRO A 22 -1.21 3.30 5.55
CA PRO A 22 -2.46 4.04 5.55
C PRO A 22 -3.20 3.90 6.89
N ASN A 23 -3.53 5.04 7.49
CA ASN A 23 -4.22 5.12 8.77
C ASN A 23 -5.67 4.61 8.58
N PRO A 24 -6.15 3.59 9.31
CA PRO A 24 -7.43 2.90 9.09
C PRO A 24 -8.70 3.72 9.41
N ARG A 25 -8.58 5.05 9.48
CA ARG A 25 -9.66 6.03 9.77
C ARG A 25 -9.85 7.10 8.69
N TYR A 26 -9.35 6.90 7.48
CA TYR A 26 -9.79 7.65 6.28
C TYR A 26 -10.93 6.83 5.63
N GLU A 27 -12.21 6.89 5.99
CA GLU A 27 -13.16 8.03 5.90
C GLU A 27 -13.38 8.61 4.49
N ALA A 28 -13.43 7.75 3.50
CA ALA A 28 -14.66 7.55 2.73
C ALA A 28 -14.76 6.05 2.54
N GLU A 29 -15.94 5.44 2.64
CA GLU A 29 -16.16 4.01 2.37
C GLU A 29 -15.55 3.68 1.01
N THR A 30 -14.28 3.31 1.02
CA THR A 30 -13.56 3.01 -0.21
C THR A 30 -14.17 1.69 -0.57
N ASN A 31 -14.91 1.68 -1.68
CA ASN A 31 -15.54 0.47 -2.14
C ASN A 31 -14.43 -0.60 -2.17
N VAL A 32 -14.58 -1.64 -1.36
CA VAL A 32 -13.55 -2.67 -1.22
C VAL A 32 -13.20 -3.25 -2.59
N ALA A 33 -14.17 -3.24 -3.51
CA ALA A 33 -13.97 -3.57 -4.91
C ALA A 33 -12.99 -2.61 -5.62
N ASP A 34 -13.13 -1.30 -5.47
CA ASP A 34 -12.22 -0.31 -6.05
C ASP A 34 -10.79 -0.47 -5.49
N TYR A 35 -10.66 -0.69 -4.17
CA TYR A 35 -9.36 -0.93 -3.54
C TYR A 35 -8.69 -2.22 -4.06
N ILE A 36 -9.45 -3.31 -4.18
CA ILE A 36 -8.93 -4.58 -4.73
C ILE A 36 -8.50 -4.38 -6.18
N ALA A 37 -9.30 -3.67 -6.99
CA ALA A 37 -8.95 -3.41 -8.39
C ALA A 37 -7.62 -2.65 -8.52
N GLU A 38 -7.42 -1.60 -7.71
CA GLU A 38 -6.18 -0.81 -7.71
C GLU A 38 -4.97 -1.64 -7.28
N VAL A 39 -5.05 -2.32 -6.13
CA VAL A 39 -3.92 -3.12 -5.60
C VAL A 39 -3.58 -4.29 -6.51
N SER A 40 -4.59 -4.97 -7.07
CA SER A 40 -4.36 -6.06 -8.03
C SER A 40 -3.66 -5.59 -9.30
N ALA A 41 -3.97 -4.38 -9.80
CA ALA A 41 -3.29 -3.81 -10.96
C ALA A 41 -1.80 -3.56 -10.68
N GLU A 42 -1.46 -2.94 -9.55
CA GLU A 42 -0.08 -2.66 -9.18
C GLU A 42 0.74 -3.95 -9.02
N LEU A 43 0.17 -4.95 -8.34
CA LEU A 43 0.82 -6.25 -8.13
C LEU A 43 1.00 -7.01 -9.44
N SER A 44 0.05 -6.91 -10.38
CA SER A 44 0.15 -7.57 -11.70
C SER A 44 1.36 -7.03 -12.47
N ILE A 45 1.56 -5.72 -12.47
CA ILE A 45 2.74 -5.07 -13.08
C ILE A 45 4.03 -5.59 -12.41
N MET A 46 4.06 -5.69 -11.08
CA MET A 46 5.22 -6.23 -10.37
C MET A 46 5.47 -7.70 -10.73
N ALA A 47 4.42 -8.52 -10.85
CA ALA A 47 4.52 -9.92 -11.22
C ALA A 47 5.06 -10.09 -12.65
N TYR A 48 4.59 -9.29 -13.61
CA TYR A 48 5.15 -9.26 -14.97
C TYR A 48 6.63 -8.89 -14.99
N ARG A 49 7.03 -7.85 -14.23
CA ARG A 49 8.43 -7.40 -14.12
C ARG A 49 9.36 -8.44 -13.49
N ASN A 50 8.81 -9.36 -12.69
CA ASN A 50 9.56 -10.43 -12.02
C ASN A 50 9.39 -11.81 -12.69
N SER A 51 8.87 -11.85 -13.92
CA SER A 51 8.67 -13.11 -14.67
C SER A 51 7.79 -14.12 -13.93
N LEU A 52 6.74 -13.64 -13.25
CA LEU A 52 5.73 -14.46 -12.57
C LEU A 52 4.39 -14.40 -13.35
N PRO A 53 4.31 -14.94 -14.58
CA PRO A 53 3.17 -14.72 -15.47
C PRO A 53 1.85 -15.32 -14.95
N MET A 54 1.91 -16.45 -14.25
CA MET A 54 0.71 -17.04 -13.63
C MET A 54 0.15 -16.17 -12.51
N LEU A 55 1.03 -15.54 -11.71
CA LEU A 55 0.60 -14.62 -10.66
C LEU A 55 0.02 -13.34 -11.26
N ALA A 56 0.65 -12.79 -12.28
CA ALA A 56 0.13 -11.62 -13.01
C ALA A 56 -1.27 -11.89 -13.56
N TYR A 57 -1.45 -13.05 -14.21
CA TYR A 57 -2.76 -13.47 -14.71
C TYR A 57 -3.83 -13.57 -13.60
N ILE A 58 -3.51 -14.16 -12.45
CA ILE A 58 -4.46 -14.26 -11.33
C ILE A 58 -4.84 -12.88 -10.80
N LEU A 59 -3.87 -11.96 -10.71
CA LEU A 59 -4.10 -10.59 -10.27
C LEU A 59 -4.94 -9.80 -11.28
N ASP A 60 -4.72 -10.00 -12.58
CA ASP A 60 -5.57 -9.41 -13.61
C ASP A 60 -7.01 -9.93 -13.51
N MET A 61 -7.21 -11.21 -13.24
CA MET A 61 -8.56 -11.77 -13.01
C MET A 61 -9.22 -11.19 -11.75
N ALA A 62 -8.46 -11.06 -10.65
CA ALA A 62 -8.98 -10.48 -9.42
C ALA A 62 -9.42 -9.01 -9.62
N ARG A 63 -8.65 -8.24 -10.40
CA ARG A 63 -9.00 -6.86 -10.78
C ARG A 63 -10.32 -6.83 -11.56
N LEU A 64 -10.46 -7.66 -12.60
CA LEU A 64 -11.66 -7.69 -13.43
C LEU A 64 -12.92 -8.07 -12.62
N GLU A 65 -12.80 -9.01 -11.69
CA GLU A 65 -13.93 -9.38 -10.82
C GLU A 65 -14.30 -8.23 -9.89
N ALA A 66 -13.31 -7.55 -9.31
CA ALA A 66 -13.54 -6.40 -8.44
C ALA A 66 -14.22 -5.24 -9.21
N GLU A 67 -13.75 -4.91 -10.42
CA GLU A 67 -14.38 -3.90 -11.28
C GLU A 67 -15.85 -4.25 -11.60
N SER A 68 -16.13 -5.51 -11.90
CA SER A 68 -17.49 -6.03 -12.12
C SER A 68 -18.41 -5.87 -10.90
N HIS A 69 -17.87 -5.99 -9.69
CA HIS A 69 -18.63 -5.77 -8.44
C HIS A 69 -18.86 -4.29 -8.13
N ALA A 70 -17.90 -3.42 -8.44
CA ALA A 70 -18.02 -1.98 -8.26
C ALA A 70 -19.13 -1.39 -9.16
N ASP A 71 -19.24 -1.88 -10.40
CA ASP A 71 -20.28 -1.45 -11.34
C ASP A 71 -21.68 -1.90 -10.91
N LYS A 72 -21.82 -3.11 -10.36
CA LYS A 72 -23.10 -3.63 -9.85
C LYS A 72 -23.64 -2.85 -8.65
N GLN A 73 -22.77 -2.25 -7.82
CA GLN A 73 -23.21 -1.46 -6.66
C GLN A 73 -23.71 -0.06 -7.04
N LYS A 74 -23.40 0.43 -8.25
CA LYS A 74 -23.82 1.75 -8.74
C LYS A 74 -25.14 1.73 -9.51
N SER A 75 -25.68 0.54 -9.83
CA SER A 75 -26.94 0.32 -10.56
C SER A 75 -28.12 0.05 -9.63
#